data_AF-A0AA49GG99-F1
#
_entry.id   AF-A0AA49GG99-F1
#
_cell.length_a   1.000
_cell.length_b   1.000
_cell.length_c   1.000
_cell.angle_alpha   90.00
_cell.angle_beta   90.00
_cell.angle_gamma   90.00
#
_symmetry.space_group_name_H-M   'P 1'
#
loop_
_entity.id
_entity.type
_entity.pdbx_description
1 polymer ?
#
loop_
_entity_poly.entity_id
_entity_poly.type
_entity_poly.pdbx_seq_one_letter_code
_entity_poly.pdbx_strand_id
1 'polypeptide(L)'
;MADNQFIDKFKSKLDKELERIASNSNSFVFDARYAAITLLKDRNYNSTIINQVEKEYENIAKVERKNKEELKEQDQRLIRHIRQIPVKGRGKYGLKNGNELQVRRLNEYSFQVRIEDHFRSELAPVIICKIKDDSTYFCYPFLYLKSILIFGFGGTVLMAILAFLGYVKYEPFIFLLPLIVAIGLQLILMPFFYFLILYFFRKRLRKK
;
A
#
# COMPACT_ATOMS: atom_id res chain seq x y z
N MET A 1 0.94 11.55 -20.44
CA MET A 1 2.35 11.90 -20.17
C MET A 1 2.30 13.20 -19.40
N ALA A 2 2.92 13.25 -18.22
CA ALA A 2 3.06 14.52 -17.52
C ALA A 2 3.91 15.45 -18.39
N ASP A 3 3.50 16.70 -18.55
CA ASP A 3 4.35 17.72 -19.17
C ASP A 3 5.72 17.69 -18.49
N ASN A 4 6.76 17.38 -19.26
CA ASN A 4 8.10 17.38 -18.71
C ASN A 4 8.47 18.83 -18.40
N GLN A 5 8.43 19.19 -17.12
CA GLN A 5 8.68 20.53 -16.58
C GLN A 5 10.01 21.15 -17.01
N PHE A 6 10.95 20.36 -17.53
CA PHE A 6 12.25 20.83 -18.02
C PHE A 6 12.20 21.32 -19.46
N ILE A 7 11.22 20.90 -20.27
CA ILE A 7 11.10 21.33 -21.67
C ILE A 7 10.96 22.84 -21.74
N ASP A 8 10.01 23.43 -21.01
CA ASP A 8 9.80 24.89 -21.03
C ASP A 8 10.99 25.66 -20.46
N LYS A 9 11.66 25.11 -19.43
CA LYS A 9 12.86 25.72 -18.84
C LYS A 9 14.06 25.73 -19.79
N PHE A 10 14.10 24.80 -20.74
CA PHE A 10 15.24 24.61 -21.64
C PHE A 10 14.99 25.17 -23.04
N LYS A 11 13.75 25.56 -23.38
CA LYS A 11 13.40 26.16 -24.69
C LYS A 11 14.29 27.34 -25.09
N SER A 12 14.73 28.17 -24.14
CA SER A 12 15.58 29.34 -24.41
C SER A 12 17.08 29.04 -24.42
N LYS A 13 17.50 27.82 -24.08
CA LYS A 13 18.92 27.45 -24.03
C LYS A 13 19.50 27.21 -25.42
N LEU A 14 20.80 27.49 -25.56
CA LEU A 14 21.57 27.23 -26.77
C LEU A 14 21.87 25.73 -26.93
N ASP A 15 22.07 25.27 -28.16
CA ASP A 15 22.29 23.84 -28.46
C ASP A 15 23.49 23.26 -27.70
N LYS A 16 24.60 24.01 -27.58
CA LYS A 16 25.77 23.59 -26.78
C LYS A 16 25.44 23.39 -25.30
N GLU A 17 24.54 24.22 -24.74
CA GLU A 17 24.11 24.04 -23.36
C GLU A 17 23.19 22.82 -23.21
N LEU A 18 22.29 22.60 -24.17
CA LEU A 18 21.43 21.42 -24.18
C LEU A 18 22.25 20.13 -24.30
N GLU A 19 23.30 20.13 -25.12
CA GLU A 19 24.23 19.01 -25.26
C GLU A 19 25.04 18.77 -23.98
N ARG A 20 25.48 19.83 -23.29
CA ARG A 20 26.11 19.74 -21.96
C ARG A 20 25.16 19.16 -20.92
N ILE A 21 23.89 19.55 -20.95
CA ILE A 21 22.86 19.02 -20.04
C ILE A 21 22.64 17.53 -20.33
N ALA A 22 22.42 17.16 -21.60
CA ALA A 22 22.19 15.78 -22.02
C ALA A 22 23.36 14.84 -21.69
N SER A 23 24.60 15.32 -21.80
CA SER A 23 25.82 14.52 -21.58
C SER A 23 26.19 14.28 -20.12
N ASN A 24 25.73 15.11 -19.20
CA ASN A 24 26.16 15.05 -17.81
C ASN A 24 25.13 14.36 -16.90
N SER A 25 25.24 13.03 -16.79
CA SER A 25 24.43 12.20 -15.91
C SER A 25 24.65 12.44 -14.40
N ASN A 26 25.77 13.03 -14.02
CA ASN A 26 26.09 13.30 -12.61
C ASN A 26 25.43 14.58 -12.09
N SER A 27 25.21 15.58 -12.96
CA SER A 27 24.66 16.88 -12.57
C SER A 27 23.18 17.05 -12.93
N PHE A 28 22.62 16.20 -13.79
CA PHE A 28 21.24 16.33 -14.25
C PHE A 28 20.48 15.01 -14.19
N VAL A 29 19.25 15.08 -13.66
CA VAL A 29 18.32 13.95 -13.64
C VAL A 29 17.94 13.53 -15.07
N PHE A 30 17.54 12.27 -15.23
CA PHE A 30 17.18 11.70 -16.52
C PHE A 30 16.12 12.53 -17.26
N ASP A 31 15.06 12.98 -16.57
CA ASP A 31 14.00 13.80 -17.19
C ASP A 31 14.51 15.11 -17.80
N ALA A 32 15.51 15.73 -17.17
CA ALA A 32 16.15 16.94 -17.68
C ALA A 32 17.01 16.64 -18.90
N ARG A 33 17.77 15.54 -18.87
CA ARG A 33 18.58 15.07 -20.01
C ARG A 33 17.71 14.70 -21.20
N TYR A 34 16.58 14.04 -20.95
CA TYR A 34 15.61 13.66 -21.97
C TYR A 34 14.91 14.89 -22.58
N ALA A 35 14.55 15.90 -21.76
CA ALA A 35 14.03 17.16 -22.27
C ALA A 35 15.05 17.88 -23.17
N ALA A 36 16.33 17.87 -22.79
CA ALA A 36 17.39 18.51 -23.56
C ALA A 36 17.59 17.84 -24.93
N ILE A 37 17.60 16.51 -25.01
CA ILE A 37 17.71 15.82 -26.31
C ILE A 37 16.45 15.97 -27.17
N THR A 38 15.27 16.11 -26.55
CA THR A 38 14.01 16.36 -27.29
C THR A 38 14.09 17.71 -28.00
N LEU A 39 14.53 18.76 -27.30
CA LEU A 39 14.74 20.08 -27.90
C LEU A 39 15.85 20.10 -28.95
N LEU A 40 16.95 19.36 -28.75
CA LEU A 40 18.00 19.23 -29.76
C LEU A 40 17.48 18.55 -31.04
N LYS A 41 16.65 17.51 -30.90
CA LYS A 41 15.99 16.85 -32.02
C LYS A 41 15.03 17.77 -32.77
N ASP A 42 14.20 18.51 -32.05
CA ASP A 42 13.26 19.46 -32.65
C ASP A 42 13.99 20.54 -33.48
N ARG A 43 15.24 20.83 -33.12
CA ARG A 43 16.13 21.76 -33.83
C ARG A 43 16.96 21.11 -34.95
N ASN A 44 16.72 19.83 -35.27
CA ASN A 44 17.49 19.04 -36.23
C ASN A 44 19.00 18.98 -35.92
N TYR A 45 19.38 19.07 -34.63
CA TYR A 45 20.78 18.96 -34.22
C TYR A 45 21.21 17.50 -34.21
N ASN A 46 22.29 17.19 -34.91
CA ASN A 46 22.85 15.83 -34.96
C ASN A 46 23.96 15.68 -33.92
N SER A 47 23.67 14.97 -32.82
CA SER A 47 24.69 14.60 -31.83
C SER A 47 24.58 13.14 -31.44
N THR A 48 25.74 12.53 -31.18
CA THR A 48 25.84 11.15 -30.67
C THR A 48 25.17 11.02 -29.30
N ILE A 49 25.07 12.10 -28.52
CA ILE A 49 24.44 12.08 -27.20
C ILE A 49 22.94 11.79 -27.27
N ILE A 50 22.29 12.22 -28.36
CA ILE A 50 20.85 12.01 -28.58
C ILE A 50 20.56 10.51 -28.62
N ASN A 51 21.31 9.77 -29.45
CA ASN A 51 21.16 8.32 -29.57
C ASN A 51 21.52 7.58 -28.26
N GLN A 52 22.48 8.10 -27.48
CA GLN A 52 22.85 7.50 -26.20
C GLN A 52 21.73 7.63 -25.16
N VAL A 53 21.17 8.83 -24.99
CA VAL A 53 20.08 9.10 -24.04
C VAL A 53 18.79 8.41 -24.47
N GLU A 54 18.53 8.24 -25.77
CA GLU A 54 17.38 7.45 -26.25
C GLU A 54 17.52 5.96 -25.96
N LYS A 55 18.70 5.38 -26.16
CA LYS A 55 18.95 3.98 -25.75
C LYS A 55 18.81 3.82 -24.23
N GLU A 56 19.23 4.81 -23.45
CA GLU A 56 19.01 4.84 -21.99
C GLU A 56 17.50 4.85 -21.67
N TYR A 57 16.71 5.69 -22.36
CA TYR A 57 15.25 5.72 -22.23
C TYR A 57 14.61 4.37 -22.54
N GLU A 58 14.96 3.77 -23.67
CA GLU A 58 14.42 2.47 -24.09
C GLU A 58 14.73 1.38 -23.08
N ASN A 59 15.95 1.38 -22.53
CA ASN A 59 16.35 0.45 -21.48
C ASN A 59 15.56 0.65 -20.18
N ILE A 60 15.39 1.89 -19.72
CA ILE A 60 14.58 2.22 -18.54
C ILE A 60 13.13 1.77 -18.77
N ALA A 61 12.53 2.14 -19.89
CA ALA A 61 11.17 1.77 -20.24
C ALA A 61 10.99 0.25 -20.34
N LYS A 62 12.00 -0.48 -20.85
CA LYS A 62 12.00 -1.95 -20.91
C LYS A 62 12.06 -2.57 -19.52
N VAL A 63 12.91 -2.05 -18.64
CA VAL A 63 13.01 -2.50 -17.24
C VAL A 63 11.71 -2.22 -16.48
N GLU A 64 11.13 -1.04 -16.64
CA GLU A 64 9.85 -0.68 -16.02
C GLU A 64 8.69 -1.56 -16.49
N ARG A 65 8.61 -1.81 -17.81
CA ARG A 65 7.61 -2.73 -18.38
C ARG A 65 7.77 -4.14 -17.80
N LYS A 66 9.01 -4.66 -17.78
CA LYS A 66 9.32 -5.97 -17.22
C LYS A 66 8.94 -6.05 -15.73
N ASN A 67 9.30 -5.07 -14.93
CA ASN A 67 8.95 -5.01 -13.50
C ASN A 67 7.43 -4.97 -13.30
N LYS A 68 6.70 -4.22 -14.15
CA LYS A 68 5.24 -4.14 -14.09
C LYS A 68 4.57 -5.46 -14.48
N GLU A 69 5.10 -6.16 -15.47
CA GLU A 69 4.65 -7.49 -15.87
C GLU A 69 4.90 -8.52 -14.77
N GLU A 70 6.10 -8.54 -14.19
CA GLU A 70 6.45 -9.42 -13.07
C GLU A 70 5.52 -9.19 -11.86
N LEU A 71 5.22 -7.93 -11.53
CA LEU A 71 4.27 -7.59 -10.46
C LEU A 71 2.86 -8.11 -10.75
N LYS A 72 2.38 -7.96 -11.99
CA LYS A 72 1.06 -8.49 -12.40
C LYS A 72 1.02 -10.00 -12.29
N GLU A 73 2.05 -10.70 -12.76
CA GLU A 73 2.13 -12.15 -12.65
C GLU A 73 2.16 -12.62 -11.19
N GLN A 74 2.86 -11.90 -10.32
CA GLN A 74 2.88 -12.20 -8.88
C GLN A 74 1.50 -12.04 -8.26
N ASP A 75 0.77 -10.98 -8.60
CA ASP A 75 -0.57 -10.75 -8.08
C ASP A 75 -1.58 -11.78 -8.61
N GLN A 76 -1.48 -12.16 -9.89
CA GLN A 76 -2.29 -13.24 -10.46
C GLN A 76 -2.02 -14.59 -9.79
N ARG A 77 -0.75 -14.94 -9.54
CA ARG A 77 -0.38 -16.15 -8.80
C ARG A 77 -0.98 -16.18 -7.40
N LEU A 78 -0.86 -15.06 -6.68
CA LEU A 78 -1.43 -14.90 -5.35
C LEU A 78 -2.97 -15.04 -5.37
N ILE A 79 -3.64 -14.42 -6.35
CA ILE A 79 -5.09 -14.54 -6.56
C ILE A 79 -5.50 -15.99 -6.80
N ARG A 80 -4.81 -16.71 -7.69
CA ARG A 80 -5.08 -18.13 -7.96
C ARG A 80 -4.94 -18.96 -6.69
N HIS A 81 -3.89 -18.71 -5.90
CA HIS A 81 -3.64 -19.45 -4.67
C HIS A 81 -4.73 -19.20 -3.62
N ILE A 82 -5.10 -17.95 -3.34
CA ILE A 82 -6.15 -17.66 -2.35
C ILE A 82 -7.53 -18.16 -2.80
N ARG A 83 -7.79 -18.27 -4.10
CA ARG A 83 -9.04 -18.83 -4.64
C ARG A 83 -9.20 -20.33 -4.44
N GLN A 84 -8.12 -21.06 -4.17
CA GLN A 84 -8.18 -22.48 -3.78
C GLN A 84 -8.88 -22.66 -2.43
N ILE A 85 -8.95 -21.60 -1.61
CA ILE A 85 -9.71 -21.61 -0.35
C ILE A 85 -11.21 -21.66 -0.70
N PRO A 86 -11.98 -22.63 -0.16
CA PRO A 86 -13.41 -22.71 -0.41
C PRO A 86 -14.14 -21.48 0.16
N VAL A 87 -15.29 -21.13 -0.42
CA VAL A 87 -16.11 -20.00 0.06
C VAL A 87 -16.52 -20.24 1.51
N LYS A 88 -16.37 -19.21 2.37
CA LYS A 88 -16.50 -19.26 3.84
C LYS A 88 -15.41 -20.09 4.55
N GLY A 89 -14.50 -20.72 3.82
CA GLY A 89 -13.34 -21.46 4.32
C GLY A 89 -12.17 -20.59 4.73
N ARG A 90 -11.16 -21.21 5.33
CA ARG A 90 -9.95 -20.54 5.85
C ARG A 90 -8.70 -21.29 5.41
N GLY A 91 -7.71 -20.55 4.93
CA GLY A 91 -6.32 -21.00 4.76
C GLY A 91 -5.45 -20.44 5.88
N LYS A 92 -4.59 -21.27 6.46
CA LYS A 92 -3.64 -20.89 7.50
C LYS A 92 -2.22 -21.07 7.00
N TYR A 93 -1.38 -20.08 7.25
CA TYR A 93 0.00 -20.05 6.78
C TYR A 93 0.92 -19.63 7.93
N GLY A 94 1.68 -20.59 8.48
CA GLY A 94 2.64 -20.30 9.54
C GLY A 94 3.70 -19.28 9.11
N LEU A 95 3.99 -18.32 10.00
CA LEU A 95 5.01 -17.29 9.87
C LEU A 95 6.27 -17.65 10.67
N LYS A 96 7.41 -17.04 10.32
CA LYS A 96 8.71 -17.34 10.95
C LYS A 96 8.78 -17.00 12.45
N ASN A 97 7.95 -16.07 12.89
CA ASN A 97 7.89 -15.61 14.28
C ASN A 97 6.92 -16.43 15.15
N GLY A 98 6.43 -17.57 14.66
CA GLY A 98 5.48 -18.43 15.38
C GLY A 98 4.01 -18.02 15.26
N ASN A 99 3.71 -16.85 14.67
CA ASN A 99 2.33 -16.43 14.39
C ASN A 99 1.78 -17.11 13.12
N GLU A 100 0.47 -17.05 12.91
CA GLU A 100 -0.18 -17.58 11.71
C GLU A 100 -0.81 -16.47 10.88
N LEU A 101 -0.55 -16.43 9.58
CA LEU A 101 -1.35 -15.65 8.65
C LEU A 101 -2.60 -16.46 8.30
N GLN A 102 -3.77 -15.93 8.63
CA GLN A 102 -5.05 -16.52 8.27
C GLN A 102 -5.70 -15.73 7.13
N VAL A 103 -6.11 -16.44 6.09
CA VAL A 103 -6.87 -15.91 4.97
C VAL A 103 -8.23 -16.62 4.94
N ARG A 104 -9.31 -15.89 5.21
CA ARG A 104 -10.67 -16.41 5.12
C ARG A 104 -11.34 -15.88 3.87
N ARG A 105 -11.89 -16.76 3.04
CA ARG A 105 -12.68 -16.35 1.87
C ARG A 105 -14.09 -16.00 2.31
N LEU A 106 -14.50 -14.75 2.14
CA LEU A 106 -15.84 -14.29 2.52
C LEU A 106 -16.87 -14.61 1.42
N ASN A 107 -16.49 -14.33 0.17
CA ASN A 107 -17.28 -14.62 -1.03
C ASN A 107 -16.32 -14.86 -2.22
N GLU A 108 -16.83 -14.84 -3.44
CA GLU A 108 -16.03 -15.09 -4.64
C GLU A 108 -14.87 -14.11 -4.83
N TYR A 109 -15.07 -12.85 -4.42
CA TYR A 109 -14.17 -11.73 -4.71
C TYR A 109 -13.51 -11.13 -3.47
N SER A 110 -13.98 -11.46 -2.26
CA SER A 110 -13.58 -10.79 -1.02
C SER A 110 -12.96 -11.77 -0.02
N PHE A 111 -11.84 -11.34 0.54
CA PHE A 111 -11.01 -12.13 1.44
C PHE A 111 -10.71 -11.31 2.69
N GLN A 112 -10.84 -11.96 3.84
CA GLN A 112 -10.43 -11.41 5.13
C GLN A 112 -9.05 -11.95 5.46
N VAL A 113 -8.11 -11.06 5.72
CA VAL A 113 -6.72 -11.42 6.06
C VAL A 113 -6.37 -10.86 7.42
N ARG A 114 -5.79 -11.71 8.28
CA ARG A 114 -5.32 -11.34 9.61
C ARG A 114 -4.10 -12.14 10.01
N ILE A 115 -3.35 -11.61 10.97
CA ILE A 115 -2.32 -12.37 11.67
C ILE A 115 -2.92 -12.82 12.99
N GLU A 116 -3.08 -14.13 13.16
CA GLU A 116 -3.43 -14.74 14.44
C GLU A 116 -2.15 -14.91 15.27
N ASP A 117 -2.14 -14.33 16.47
CA ASP A 117 -1.24 -14.75 17.54
C ASP A 117 -1.93 -15.81 18.41
N HIS A 118 -1.16 -16.52 19.23
CA HIS A 118 -1.70 -17.56 20.11
C HIS A 118 -2.63 -17.00 21.21
N PHE A 119 -2.66 -15.68 21.43
CA PHE A 119 -3.29 -15.07 22.60
C PHE A 119 -4.54 -14.21 22.31
N ARG A 120 -4.75 -13.72 21.07
CA ARG A 120 -5.75 -12.69 20.73
C ARG A 120 -6.41 -12.88 19.35
N SER A 121 -6.76 -14.12 18.99
CA SER A 121 -7.42 -14.43 17.70
C SER A 121 -8.67 -13.57 17.40
N GLU A 122 -9.47 -13.26 18.42
CA GLU A 122 -10.74 -12.53 18.25
C GLU A 122 -10.65 -11.01 18.31
N LEU A 123 -9.47 -10.45 18.58
CA LEU A 123 -9.25 -9.00 18.61
C LEU A 123 -8.15 -8.56 17.63
N ALA A 124 -7.60 -9.52 16.89
CA ALA A 124 -6.55 -9.26 15.92
C ALA A 124 -7.04 -8.36 14.78
N PRO A 125 -6.25 -7.36 14.39
CA PRO A 125 -6.59 -6.46 13.29
C PRO A 125 -6.74 -7.23 11.98
N VAL A 126 -7.63 -6.71 11.14
CA VAL A 126 -8.05 -7.37 9.90
C VAL A 126 -7.90 -6.39 8.75
N ILE A 127 -7.45 -6.88 7.61
CA ILE A 127 -7.62 -6.22 6.32
C ILE A 127 -8.59 -7.02 5.46
N ILE A 128 -9.40 -6.33 4.67
CA ILE A 128 -10.22 -6.96 3.64
C ILE A 128 -9.54 -6.71 2.30
N CYS A 129 -9.27 -7.78 1.57
CA CYS A 129 -8.76 -7.74 0.21
C CYS A 129 -9.86 -8.14 -0.77
N LYS A 130 -10.15 -7.25 -1.72
CA LYS A 130 -11.11 -7.47 -2.82
C LYS A 130 -10.36 -7.68 -4.12
N ILE A 131 -10.63 -8.77 -4.82
CA ILE A 131 -10.13 -9.04 -6.16
C ILE A 131 -10.88 -8.15 -7.16
N LYS A 132 -10.14 -7.54 -8.08
CA LYS A 132 -10.67 -6.80 -9.22
C LYS A 132 -10.19 -7.46 -10.50
N ASP A 133 -11.14 -7.85 -11.36
CA ASP A 133 -10.93 -8.35 -12.72
C ASP A 133 -9.86 -9.46 -12.81
N ASP A 134 -9.78 -10.32 -11.78
CA ASP A 134 -8.91 -11.51 -11.68
C ASP A 134 -7.40 -11.28 -11.84
N SER A 135 -7.01 -10.02 -11.96
CA SER A 135 -5.65 -9.59 -12.28
C SER A 135 -5.04 -8.74 -11.18
N THR A 136 -5.88 -8.11 -10.35
CA THR A 136 -5.44 -7.21 -9.28
C THR A 136 -6.30 -7.38 -8.04
N TYR A 137 -5.85 -6.82 -6.91
CA TYR A 137 -6.63 -6.77 -5.68
C TYR A 137 -6.38 -5.46 -4.93
N PHE A 138 -7.40 -5.02 -4.19
CA PHE A 138 -7.35 -3.86 -3.31
C PHE A 138 -7.56 -4.33 -1.89
N CYS A 139 -6.63 -3.99 -0.99
CA CYS A 139 -6.78 -4.23 0.42
C CYS A 139 -7.09 -2.93 1.15
N TYR A 140 -7.99 -2.99 2.13
CA TYR A 140 -8.30 -1.88 3.01
C TYR A 140 -8.38 -2.40 4.44
N PRO A 141 -7.98 -1.59 5.43
CA PRO A 141 -8.13 -2.00 6.81
C PRO A 141 -9.60 -2.07 7.20
N PHE A 142 -9.93 -2.93 8.16
CA PHE A 142 -11.29 -3.11 8.67
C PHE A 142 -11.41 -2.64 10.11
N LEU A 143 -12.41 -1.80 10.38
CA LEU A 143 -12.69 -1.31 11.73
C LEU A 143 -13.22 -2.47 12.59
N TYR A 144 -12.62 -2.67 13.76
CA TYR A 144 -12.91 -3.85 14.57
C TYR A 144 -14.09 -3.60 15.52
N LEU A 145 -15.30 -3.82 15.02
CA LEU A 145 -16.54 -3.52 15.74
C LEU A 145 -16.62 -4.24 17.10
N LYS A 146 -16.16 -5.50 17.18
CA LYS A 146 -16.12 -6.24 18.47
C LYS A 146 -15.33 -5.52 19.55
N SER A 147 -14.18 -4.93 19.20
CA SER A 147 -13.35 -4.19 20.15
C SER A 147 -14.04 -2.88 20.57
N ILE A 148 -14.76 -2.21 19.66
CA ILE A 148 -15.57 -1.03 20.00
C ILE A 148 -16.72 -1.40 20.94
N LEU A 149 -17.40 -2.53 20.70
CA LEU A 149 -18.47 -3.02 21.57
C LEU A 149 -17.95 -3.37 22.97
N ILE A 150 -16.85 -4.11 23.06
CA ILE A 150 -16.31 -4.57 24.35
C ILE A 150 -15.69 -3.40 25.13
N PHE A 151 -14.76 -2.66 24.53
CA PHE A 151 -14.00 -1.63 25.25
C PHE A 151 -14.70 -0.27 25.24
N GLY A 152 -15.40 0.08 24.17
CA GLY A 152 -16.16 1.33 24.08
C GLY A 152 -17.43 1.25 24.90
N PHE A 153 -18.42 0.48 24.42
CA PHE A 153 -19.72 0.38 25.10
C PHE A 153 -19.62 -0.28 26.48
N GLY A 154 -18.86 -1.38 26.61
CA GLY A 154 -18.63 -2.01 27.92
C GLY A 154 -17.94 -1.07 28.91
N GLY A 155 -16.98 -0.26 28.43
CA GLY A 155 -16.34 0.78 29.24
C GLY A 155 -17.31 1.89 29.67
N THR A 156 -18.20 2.34 28.79
CA THR A 156 -19.23 3.32 29.12
C THR A 156 -20.21 2.79 30.19
N VAL A 157 -20.64 1.53 30.08
CA VAL A 157 -21.50 0.89 31.09
C VAL A 157 -20.77 0.80 32.43
N LEU A 158 -19.50 0.42 32.44
CA LEU A 158 -18.70 0.38 33.66
C LEU A 158 -18.59 1.78 34.30
N MET A 159 -18.35 2.82 33.51
CA MET A 159 -18.32 4.20 34.00
C MET A 159 -19.67 4.64 34.59
N ALA A 160 -20.79 4.23 34.01
CA ALA A 160 -22.12 4.48 34.56
C ALA A 160 -22.31 3.83 35.93
N ILE A 161 -21.88 2.58 36.09
CA ILE A 161 -21.93 1.87 37.38
C ILE A 161 -21.05 2.58 38.41
N LEU A 162 -19.82 2.96 38.04
CA LEU A 162 -18.90 3.64 38.95
C LEU A 162 -19.39 5.03 39.36
N ALA A 163 -20.02 5.76 38.44
CA ALA A 163 -20.64 7.05 38.76
C ALA A 163 -21.84 6.88 39.69
N PHE A 164 -22.69 5.87 39.46
CA PHE A 164 -23.80 5.53 40.35
C PHE A 164 -23.36 5.18 41.76
N LEU A 165 -22.26 4.44 41.89
CA LEU A 165 -21.65 4.11 43.18
C LEU A 165 -20.88 5.29 43.82
N GLY A 166 -20.83 6.45 43.18
CA GLY A 166 -20.17 7.65 43.70
C GLY A 166 -18.65 7.66 43.58
N TYR A 167 -18.05 6.67 42.89
CA TYR A 167 -16.60 6.62 42.67
C TYR A 167 -16.12 7.63 41.62
N VAL A 168 -17.01 8.07 40.72
CA VAL A 168 -16.69 8.97 39.62
C VAL A 168 -17.77 10.05 39.51
N LYS A 169 -17.38 11.28 39.14
CA LYS A 169 -18.33 12.37 38.93
C LYS A 169 -19.22 12.10 37.72
N TYR A 170 -20.47 12.55 37.78
CA TYR A 170 -21.40 12.55 36.65
C TYR A 170 -21.06 13.68 35.68
N GLU A 171 -20.02 13.47 34.87
CA GLU A 171 -19.68 14.36 33.77
C GLU A 171 -19.95 13.66 32.42
N PRO A 172 -20.67 14.29 31.48
CA PRO A 172 -21.01 13.67 30.20
C PRO A 172 -19.80 13.12 29.43
N PHE A 173 -18.65 13.80 29.54
CA PHE A 173 -17.42 13.42 28.88
C PHE A 173 -16.85 12.08 29.37
N ILE A 174 -17.02 11.75 30.65
CA ILE A 174 -16.53 10.51 31.28
C ILE A 174 -17.22 9.29 30.66
N PHE A 175 -18.48 9.41 30.25
CA PHE A 175 -19.23 8.33 29.60
C PHE A 175 -18.87 8.17 28.11
N LEU A 176 -18.44 9.24 27.45
CA LEU A 176 -18.02 9.24 26.04
C LEU A 176 -16.55 8.82 25.86
N LEU A 177 -15.71 9.06 26.88
CA LEU A 177 -14.28 8.80 26.83
C LEU A 177 -13.92 7.36 26.42
N PRO A 178 -14.56 6.29 26.96
CA PRO A 178 -14.25 4.92 26.55
C PRO A 178 -14.49 4.67 25.05
N LEU A 179 -15.55 5.24 24.49
CA LEU A 179 -15.89 5.12 23.08
C LEU A 179 -14.85 5.85 22.20
N ILE A 180 -14.50 7.09 22.58
CA ILE A 180 -13.50 7.90 21.88
C ILE A 180 -12.13 7.21 21.90
N VAL A 181 -11.71 6.69 23.06
CA VAL A 181 -10.42 6.00 23.20
C VAL A 181 -10.40 4.73 22.36
N ALA A 182 -11.46 3.91 22.39
CA ALA A 182 -11.52 2.67 21.60
C ALA A 182 -11.47 2.94 20.09
N ILE A 183 -12.23 3.92 19.60
CA ILE A 183 -12.24 4.28 18.17
C ILE A 183 -10.92 4.95 17.78
N GLY A 184 -10.47 5.93 18.55
CA GLY A 184 -9.27 6.71 18.28
C GLY A 184 -8.02 5.83 18.23
N LEU A 185 -7.87 4.91 19.20
CA LEU A 185 -6.76 3.96 19.21
C LEU A 185 -6.77 3.04 17.98
N GLN A 186 -7.95 2.56 17.56
CA GLN A 186 -8.05 1.76 16.34
C GLN A 186 -7.65 2.56 15.11
N LEU A 187 -8.11 3.81 14.96
CA LEU A 187 -7.77 4.66 13.82
C LEU A 187 -6.27 4.97 13.74
N ILE A 188 -5.63 5.21 14.88
CA ILE A 188 -4.18 5.48 14.96
C ILE A 188 -3.37 4.24 14.58
N LEU A 189 -3.77 3.06 15.06
CA LEU A 189 -3.03 1.81 14.81
C LEU A 189 -3.36 1.18 13.46
N MET A 190 -4.47 1.57 12.84
CA MET A 190 -4.98 1.00 11.60
C MET A 190 -3.93 1.00 10.46
N PRO A 191 -3.23 2.11 10.18
CA PRO A 191 -2.22 2.15 9.12
C PRO A 191 -1.06 1.20 9.41
N PHE A 192 -0.60 1.15 10.66
CA PHE A 192 0.49 0.27 11.07
C PHE A 192 0.13 -1.20 10.83
N PHE A 193 -1.04 -1.62 11.30
CA PHE A 193 -1.50 -2.99 11.09
C PHE A 193 -1.79 -3.30 9.62
N TYR A 194 -2.30 -2.33 8.86
CA TYR A 194 -2.50 -2.48 7.42
C TYR A 194 -1.19 -2.85 6.71
N PHE A 195 -0.13 -2.06 6.90
CA PHE A 195 1.16 -2.32 6.26
C PHE A 195 1.80 -3.63 6.74
N LEU A 196 1.69 -3.92 8.04
CA LEU A 196 2.21 -5.15 8.62
C LEU A 196 1.53 -6.39 8.00
N ILE A 197 0.20 -6.45 8.01
CA ILE A 197 -0.56 -7.59 7.48
C ILE A 197 -0.32 -7.71 5.97
N LEU A 198 -0.35 -6.60 5.23
CA LEU A 198 -0.12 -6.60 3.78
C LEU A 198 1.30 -7.13 3.42
N TYR A 199 2.31 -6.74 4.18
CA TYR A 199 3.67 -7.25 4.01
C TYR A 199 3.73 -8.76 4.16
N PHE A 200 3.19 -9.31 5.24
CA PHE A 200 3.18 -10.76 5.47
C PHE A 200 2.33 -11.51 4.46
N PHE A 201 1.18 -10.95 4.08
CA PHE A 201 0.29 -11.48 3.05
C PHE A 201 1.03 -11.65 1.72
N ARG A 202 1.67 -10.59 1.22
CA ARG A 202 2.46 -10.63 -0.02
C ARG A 202 3.66 -11.57 0.11
N LYS A 203 4.43 -11.47 1.21
CA LYS A 203 5.66 -12.25 1.38
C LYS A 203 5.41 -13.75 1.46
N ARG A 204 4.34 -14.18 2.14
CA ARG A 204 4.09 -15.61 2.39
C ARG A 204 3.43 -16.28 1.20
N LEU A 205 2.51 -15.59 0.54
CA LEU A 205 1.70 -16.16 -0.54
C LEU A 205 2.30 -15.96 -1.94
N ARG A 206 3.29 -15.08 -2.11
CA ARG A 206 4.06 -14.97 -3.37
C ARG A 206 5.25 -15.93 -3.47
N LYS A 207 5.67 -16.56 -2.36
CA LYS A 207 6.84 -17.46 -2.29
C LYS A 207 6.53 -18.94 -2.50
N LYS A 208 5.28 -19.30 -2.81
CA LYS A 208 4.85 -20.65 -3.15
C LYS A 208 4.28 -20.64 -4.57
#